data_AF-A0AAU8TQQ3-F1
#
_entry.id   AF-A0AAU8TQQ3-F1
#
_cell.length_a   1.000
_cell.length_b   1.000
_cell.length_c   1.000
_cell.angle_alpha   90.00
_cell.angle_beta   90.00
_cell.angle_gamma   90.00
#
_symmetry.space_group_name_H-M   'P 1'
#
loop_
_entity.id
_entity.type
_entity.pdbx_description
1 polymer ?
#
loop_
_entity_poly.entity_id
_entity_poly.type
_entity_poly.pdbx_seq_one_letter_code
_entity_poly.pdbx_strand_id
1 'polypeptide(L)' 'MNSQSNTLDYQQCIQNAALAFLERHQAEHLGDPSTLHNRTIDHLVNRFNMAKPIASKLTALAHIELVEVARRTRSAHS' A
#
# COMPACT_ATOMS: atom_id res chain seq x y z
N MET A 1 17.72 23.01 -0.72
CA MET A 1 16.67 22.68 -1.70
C MET A 1 16.34 21.20 -1.60
N ASN A 2 15.04 20.87 -1.44
CA ASN A 2 14.41 19.57 -1.73
C ASN A 2 14.55 18.34 -0.79
N SER A 3 14.59 18.52 0.53
CA SER A 3 14.42 17.38 1.45
C SER A 3 12.99 16.78 1.42
N GLN A 4 11.98 17.61 1.08
CA GLN A 4 10.58 17.18 0.97
C GLN A 4 10.32 16.29 -0.26
N SER A 5 11.00 16.54 -1.38
CA SER A 5 10.84 15.77 -2.62
C SER A 5 11.29 14.32 -2.44
N ASN A 6 12.44 14.11 -1.78
CA ASN A 6 12.93 12.77 -1.46
C ASN A 6 12.01 12.01 -0.50
N THR A 7 11.37 12.73 0.43
CA THR A 7 10.48 12.10 1.41
C THR A 7 9.18 11.64 0.74
N LEU A 8 8.64 12.46 -0.17
CA LEU A 8 7.46 12.10 -0.97
C LEU A 8 7.75 10.94 -1.92
N ASP A 9 8.87 10.96 -2.64
CA ASP A 9 9.26 9.90 -3.56
C ASP A 9 9.49 8.56 -2.82
N TYR A 10 10.13 8.62 -1.65
CA TYR A 10 10.28 7.46 -0.78
C TYR A 10 8.92 6.91 -0.30
N GLN A 11 8.03 7.77 0.19
CA GLN A 11 6.69 7.33 0.62
C GLN A 11 5.86 6.74 -0.52
N GLN A 12 5.97 7.31 -1.74
CA GLN A 12 5.35 6.77 -2.94
C GLN A 12 5.92 5.40 -3.31
N CYS A 13 7.24 5.23 -3.21
CA CYS A 13 7.88 3.94 -3.45
C CYS A 13 7.38 2.86 -2.47
N ILE A 14 7.30 3.20 -1.19
CA ILE A 14 6.78 2.32 -0.13
C ILE A 14 5.31 1.99 -0.38
N GLN A 15 4.49 2.99 -0.74
CA GLN A 15 3.07 2.81 -1.04
C GLN A 15 2.87 1.89 -2.24
N ASN A 16 3.67 2.03 -3.31
CA ASN A 16 3.63 1.14 -4.46
C ASN A 16 4.05 -0.29 -4.11
N ALA A 17 5.05 -0.47 -3.23
CA ALA A 17 5.41 -1.79 -2.74
C ALA A 17 4.26 -2.43 -1.94
N ALA A 18 3.58 -1.64 -1.09
CA ALA A 18 2.41 -2.08 -0.34
C ALA A 18 1.25 -2.45 -1.28
N LEU A 19 0.97 -1.61 -2.29
CA LEU A 19 -0.02 -1.86 -3.33
C LEU A 19 0.21 -3.20 -4.03
N ALA A 20 1.41 -3.42 -4.56
CA ALA A 20 1.75 -4.65 -5.27
C ALA A 20 1.65 -5.90 -4.38
N PHE A 21 1.90 -5.77 -3.08
CA PHE A 21 1.73 -6.85 -2.11
C PHE A 21 0.24 -7.12 -1.85
N LEU A 22 -0.57 -6.08 -1.68
CA LEU A 22 -2.01 -6.18 -1.53
C LEU A 22 -2.67 -6.79 -2.77
N GLU A 23 -2.32 -6.35 -3.98
CA GLU A 23 -2.88 -6.88 -5.23
C GLU A 23 -2.60 -8.37 -5.43
N ARG A 24 -1.41 -8.82 -5.02
CA ARG A 24 -1.02 -10.23 -5.13
C ARG A 24 -1.68 -11.11 -4.08
N HIS A 25 -1.76 -10.64 -2.85
CA HIS A 25 -2.24 -11.44 -1.72
C HIS A 25 -3.72 -11.22 -1.39
N GLN A 26 -4.42 -10.24 -1.98
CA GLN A 26 -5.87 -10.09 -1.84
C GLN A 26 -6.63 -11.32 -2.34
N ALA A 27 -6.11 -11.99 -3.38
CA ALA A 27 -6.71 -13.20 -3.94
C ALA A 27 -6.53 -14.40 -2.99
N GLU A 28 -5.45 -14.41 -2.21
CA GLU A 28 -5.15 -15.47 -1.24
C GLU A 28 -5.87 -15.23 0.10
N HIS A 29 -6.13 -13.97 0.46
CA HIS A 29 -6.73 -13.55 1.74
C HIS A 29 -8.18 -13.09 1.61
N LEU A 30 -8.95 -13.64 0.66
CA LEU A 30 -10.37 -13.33 0.42
C LEU A 30 -11.26 -13.41 1.69
N GLY A 31 -10.82 -14.12 2.73
CA GLY A 31 -11.53 -14.29 4.00
C GLY A 31 -11.11 -13.36 5.14
N ASP A 32 -9.92 -12.75 5.12
CA ASP A 32 -9.44 -11.93 6.26
C ASP A 32 -8.57 -10.72 5.81
N PRO A 33 -9.21 -9.59 5.46
CA PRO A 33 -8.50 -8.39 5.03
C PRO A 33 -7.64 -7.78 6.16
N SER A 34 -7.97 -8.05 7.42
CA SER A 34 -7.22 -7.60 8.60
C SER A 34 -5.83 -8.26 8.68
N THR A 35 -5.75 -9.57 8.40
CA THR A 35 -4.50 -10.33 8.37
C THR A 35 -3.63 -9.90 7.21
N LEU A 36 -4.24 -9.68 6.03
CA LEU A 36 -3.53 -9.13 4.88
C LEU A 36 -2.92 -7.76 5.23
N HIS A 37 -3.69 -6.87 5.84
CA HIS A 37 -3.22 -5.55 6.25
C HIS A 37 -2.07 -5.63 7.25
N ASN A 38 -2.18 -6.45 8.29
CA ASN A 38 -1.10 -6.65 9.27
C ASN A 38 0.17 -7.24 8.64
N ARG A 39 0.04 -8.19 7.71
CA ARG A 39 1.19 -8.75 6.98
C ARG A 39 1.88 -7.71 6.11
N THR A 40 1.11 -6.85 5.43
CA THR A 40 1.68 -5.75 4.64
C THR A 40 2.44 -4.78 5.54
N ILE A 41 1.87 -4.40 6.70
CA ILE A 41 2.56 -3.54 7.67
C ILE A 41 3.88 -4.18 8.12
N ASP A 42 3.86 -5.45 8.51
CA ASP A 42 5.05 -6.16 8.98
C ASP A 42 6.12 -6.26 7.88
N HIS A 43 5.70 -6.54 6.64
CA HIS A 43 6.57 -6.53 5.47
C HIS A 43 7.24 -5.17 5.27
N LEU A 44 6.48 -4.08 5.35
CA LEU A 44 7.01 -2.73 5.18
C LEU A 44 7.99 -2.37 6.30
N VAL A 45 7.64 -2.68 7.55
CA VAL A 45 8.50 -2.45 8.71
C VAL A 45 9.80 -3.23 8.58
N ASN A 46 9.75 -4.51 8.23
CA ASN A 46 10.93 -5.36 8.11
C ASN A 46 11.80 -4.99 6.91
N ARG A 47 11.18 -4.68 5.76
CA ARG A 47 11.91 -4.42 4.51
C ARG A 47 12.50 -3.01 4.43
N PHE A 48 11.82 -2.03 5.02
CA PHE A 48 12.20 -0.62 4.95
C PHE A 48 12.60 -0.04 6.31
N ASN A 49 12.70 -0.88 7.34
CA ASN A 49 13.08 -0.53 8.71
C ASN A 49 12.36 0.72 9.24
N MET A 50 11.06 0.81 8.94
CA MET A 50 10.23 1.98 9.20
C MET A 50 9.31 1.75 10.40
N ALA A 51 8.84 2.83 11.02
CA ALA A 51 7.94 2.73 12.17
C ALA A 51 6.58 2.14 11.77
N LYS A 52 6.07 1.18 12.56
CA LYS A 52 4.71 0.61 12.43
C LYS A 52 3.59 1.63 12.16
N PRO A 53 3.49 2.78 12.86
CA PRO A 53 2.44 3.76 12.57
C PRO A 53 2.54 4.35 11.15
N ILE A 54 3.75 4.53 10.62
CA ILE A 54 3.95 5.03 9.25
C ILE A 54 3.58 3.94 8.24
N ALA A 55 3.98 2.69 8.50
CA ALA A 55 3.67 1.54 7.64
C ALA A 55 2.16 1.29 7.56
N SER A 56 1.46 1.38 8.70
CA SER A 56 0.00 1.30 8.74
C SER A 56 -0.66 2.41 7.92
N LYS A 57 -0.20 3.65 8.06
CA LYS A 57 -0.73 4.78 7.29
C LYS A 57 -0.52 4.60 5.78
N LEU A 58 0.67 4.18 5.36
CA LEU A 58 0.97 3.92 3.95
C LEU A 58 0.21 2.72 3.39
N THR A 59 0.00 1.68 4.21
CA THR A 59 -0.82 0.51 3.82
C THR A 59 -2.28 0.90 3.62
N ALA A 60 -2.84 1.76 4.49
CA ALA A 60 -4.19 2.28 4.32
C ALA A 60 -4.31 3.14 3.05
N LEU A 61 -3.33 4.02 2.79
CA LEU A 61 -3.27 4.82 1.56
C LEU A 61 -3.15 3.95 0.30
N ALA A 62 -2.33 2.90 0.35
CA ALA A 62 -2.22 1.91 -0.73
C ALA A 62 -3.56 1.22 -0.99
N HIS A 63 -4.28 0.81 0.05
CA HIS A 63 -5.58 0.17 -0.10
C HIS A 63 -6.62 1.12 -0.72
N ILE A 64 -6.65 2.39 -0.31
CA ILE A 64 -7.54 3.40 -0.90
C ILE A 64 -7.21 3.61 -2.38
N GLU A 65 -5.93 3.76 -2.72
CA GLU A 65 -5.48 3.92 -4.10
C GLU A 65 -5.85 2.70 -4.96
N LEU A 66 -5.71 1.48 -4.43
CA LEU A 66 -6.11 0.25 -5.12
C LEU A 66 -7.59 0.27 -5.51
N VAL A 67 -8.45 0.67 -4.57
CA VAL A 67 -9.91 0.77 -4.77
C VAL A 67 -10.23 1.89 -5.77
N GLU A 68 -9.57 3.04 -5.64
CA GLU A 68 -9.70 4.19 -6.55
C GLU A 68 -9.28 3.84 -7.99
N VAL A 69 -8.14 3.18 -8.17
CA VAL A 69 -7.64 2.71 -9.46
C VAL A 69 -8.60 1.68 -10.05
N ALA A 70 -9.04 0.68 -9.27
CA ALA A 70 -10.03 -0.30 -9.71
C ALA A 70 -11.37 0.33 -10.11
N ARG A 71 -11.78 1.41 -9.43
CA ARG A 71 -12.96 2.18 -9.79
C ARG A 71 -12.77 2.92 -11.12
N ARG A 72 -11.61 3.55 -11.33
CA ARG A 72 -11.29 4.27 -12.59
C ARG A 72 -11.23 3.34 -13.79
N THR A 73 -10.58 2.18 -13.66
CA THR A 73 -10.51 1.18 -14.76
C THR A 73 -11.89 0.63 -15.12
N ARG A 74 -12.77 0.43 -14.13
CA ARG A 74 -14.15 0.00 -14.35
C ARG A 74 -15.03 1.07 -15.01
N SER A 75 -14.74 2.35 -14.77
CA SER A 75 -15.47 3.48 -15.35
C SER A 75 -15.08 3.76 -16.80
N ALA A 76 -13.85 3.40 -17.19
CA ALA A 76 -13.33 3.62 -18.55
C ALA A 76 -13.78 2.53 -19.56
N HIS A 77 -14.49 1.51 -19.11
CA HIS A 77 -14.99 0.40 -19.94
C HIS A 77 -16.52 0.36 -20.03
N SER A 78 -17.19 1.52 -19.92
CA SER A 78 -18.63 1.66 -20.09
C SER A 78 -18.98 2.68 -21.17
#